data_AF-A0AAW3BGZ2-F1
#
_entry.id   AF-A0AAW3BGZ2-F1
#
_cell.length_a   1.000
_cell.length_b   1.000
_cell.length_c   1.000
_cell.angle_alpha   90.00
_cell.angle_beta   90.00
_cell.angle_gamma   90.00
#
_symmetry.space_group_name_H-M   'P 1'
#
loop_
_entity.id
_entity.type
_entity.pdbx_description
1 polymer ?
#
loop_
_entity_poly.entity_id
_entity_poly.type
_entity_poly.pdbx_seq_one_letter_code
_entity_poly.pdbx_strand_id
1 'polypeptide(L)'
;MSANTREHVDHAHDVLRGIRRVRTTVQLQEAYDGLLAFLKTTRQQVETQAANSAASGIKGSSGSSKVYLQVPSNPLTEAQAAMSQLRQLSLLCGAFCRRVEHLLRTTYTYADVDDATHHGLATVHVSTYMTQLTEELQRFNTPAVNRFLAAASETSAVSTSPWPVSPVDCVLSYGIGDLFDYRLCRRKRAQTYLQYLLAQPQWSAAAITQVIVSLNETLSTPADPFSVCTGDEAVEATLFVTPLRDPISQTVIRIPARGETCVHLELFDVESFVQATQQRSFSTMDVGAPCPLCSRTVHLSSIRVDAQALEAMRSYERAAAATAVSSTSSAAPSPLTAECALEWNTDTRTVRVVRGGRGASTGASAVGEDQEEPATPLQGARDDAPEVVMKRRRIEIGGHVLYAD
;
A
#
# COMPACT_ATOMS: atom_id res chain seq x y z
N MET A 1 -15.92 29.33 -27.29
CA MET A 1 -15.26 28.62 -26.17
C MET A 1 -15.69 29.32 -24.89
N SER A 2 -16.21 28.57 -23.91
CA SER A 2 -16.65 29.14 -22.62
C SER A 2 -15.42 29.67 -21.84
N ALA A 3 -15.55 30.74 -21.05
CA ALA A 3 -14.45 31.31 -20.27
C ALA A 3 -13.72 30.24 -19.43
N ASN A 4 -14.48 29.31 -18.86
CA ASN A 4 -13.98 28.18 -18.07
C ASN A 4 -13.06 27.21 -18.88
N THR A 5 -13.36 26.99 -20.16
CA THR A 5 -12.52 26.15 -21.03
C THR A 5 -11.18 26.80 -21.38
N ARG A 6 -11.12 28.13 -21.39
CA ARG A 6 -9.88 28.87 -21.66
C ARG A 6 -8.97 28.89 -20.44
N GLU A 7 -9.53 29.14 -19.26
CA GLU A 7 -8.81 29.08 -17.98
C GLU A 7 -8.22 27.68 -17.73
N HIS A 8 -8.95 26.61 -18.04
CA HIS A 8 -8.45 25.24 -17.91
C HIS A 8 -7.25 24.95 -18.82
N VAL A 9 -7.30 25.41 -20.08
CA VAL A 9 -6.20 25.26 -21.04
C VAL A 9 -4.97 26.07 -20.61
N ASP A 10 -5.16 27.29 -20.14
CA ASP A 10 -4.06 28.15 -19.66
C ASP A 10 -3.39 27.51 -18.43
N HIS A 11 -4.19 26.96 -17.51
CA HIS A 11 -3.68 26.26 -16.34
C HIS A 11 -2.94 24.96 -16.71
N ALA A 12 -3.43 24.18 -17.68
CA ALA A 12 -2.73 23.00 -18.20
C ALA A 12 -1.36 23.35 -18.82
N HIS A 13 -1.27 24.50 -19.52
CA HIS A 13 0.00 25.00 -20.06
C HIS A 13 0.98 25.40 -18.97
N ASP A 14 0.50 26.01 -17.89
CA ASP A 14 1.33 26.37 -16.74
C ASP A 14 1.88 25.13 -16.03
N VAL A 15 1.06 24.10 -15.83
CA VAL A 15 1.51 22.80 -15.29
C VAL A 15 2.56 22.17 -16.20
N LEU A 16 2.33 22.11 -17.52
CA LEU A 16 3.30 21.58 -18.48
C LEU A 16 4.62 22.37 -18.46
N ARG A 17 4.54 23.70 -18.32
CA ARG A 17 5.71 24.58 -18.21
C ARG A 17 6.48 24.29 -16.91
N GLY A 18 5.78 24.06 -15.80
CA GLY A 18 6.36 23.60 -14.54
C GLY A 18 7.13 22.30 -14.72
N ILE A 19 6.49 21.26 -15.28
CA ILE A 19 7.09 19.96 -15.56
C ILE A 19 8.36 20.11 -16.42
N ARG A 20 8.32 20.89 -17.50
CA ARG A 20 9.48 21.07 -18.39
C ARG A 20 10.68 21.78 -17.73
N ARG A 21 10.44 22.56 -16.67
CA ARG A 21 11.48 23.32 -15.96
C ARG A 21 12.18 22.53 -14.85
N VAL A 22 11.67 21.36 -14.48
CA VAL A 22 12.20 20.55 -13.36
C VAL A 22 13.65 20.12 -13.60
N ARG A 23 14.60 20.69 -12.88
CA ARG A 23 16.03 20.30 -12.93
C ARG A 23 16.53 19.73 -11.61
N THR A 24 15.83 19.99 -10.51
CA THR A 24 16.19 19.54 -9.16
C THR A 24 15.07 18.71 -8.54
N THR A 25 15.38 17.98 -7.48
CA THR A 25 14.42 17.19 -6.71
C THR A 25 13.35 18.06 -6.03
N VAL A 26 13.72 19.26 -5.58
CA VAL A 26 12.76 20.25 -5.03
C VAL A 26 11.76 20.69 -6.09
N GLN A 27 12.23 21.04 -7.29
CA GLN A 27 11.35 21.42 -8.40
C GLN A 27 10.48 20.25 -8.86
N LEU A 28 10.95 19.01 -8.68
CA LEU A 28 10.17 17.82 -9.00
C LEU A 28 8.96 17.69 -8.09
N GLN A 29 9.14 17.92 -6.79
CA GLN A 29 8.04 17.94 -5.83
C GLN A 29 7.04 19.06 -6.14
N GLU A 30 7.51 20.29 -6.42
CA GLU A 30 6.63 21.39 -6.79
C GLU A 30 5.82 21.10 -8.07
N ALA A 31 6.46 20.52 -9.10
CA ALA A 31 5.79 20.13 -10.33
C ALA A 31 4.78 19.00 -10.11
N TYR A 32 5.10 18.05 -9.22
CA TYR A 32 4.20 17.00 -8.80
C TYR A 32 2.97 17.56 -8.08
N ASP A 33 3.17 18.42 -7.09
CA ASP A 33 2.09 19.04 -6.31
C ASP A 33 1.16 19.86 -7.22
N GLY A 34 1.73 20.60 -8.18
CA GLY A 34 0.98 21.33 -9.19
C GLY A 34 0.15 20.41 -10.11
N LEU A 35 0.73 19.30 -10.57
CA LEU A 35 0.02 18.30 -11.37
C LEU A 35 -1.11 17.63 -10.57
N LEU A 36 -0.86 17.27 -9.31
CA LEU A 36 -1.82 16.64 -8.42
C LEU A 36 -3.00 17.59 -8.12
N ALA A 37 -2.72 18.86 -7.86
CA ALA A 37 -3.75 19.88 -7.66
C ALA A 37 -4.62 20.06 -8.92
N PHE A 38 -4.01 20.10 -10.10
CA PHE A 38 -4.72 20.19 -11.37
C PHE A 38 -5.62 18.98 -11.63
N LEU A 39 -5.11 17.77 -11.34
CA LEU A 39 -5.87 16.52 -11.46
C LEU A 39 -7.10 16.55 -10.53
N LYS A 40 -6.92 16.86 -9.24
CA LYS A 40 -8.02 16.92 -8.27
C LYS A 40 -9.08 17.94 -8.65
N THR A 41 -8.66 19.12 -9.12
CA THR A 41 -9.57 20.18 -9.58
C THR A 41 -10.35 19.73 -10.81
N THR A 42 -9.68 19.13 -11.79
CA THR A 42 -10.33 18.61 -13.01
C THR A 42 -11.33 17.49 -12.67
N ARG A 43 -11.01 16.61 -11.72
CA ARG A 43 -11.97 15.60 -11.25
C ARG A 43 -13.24 16.23 -10.70
N GLN A 44 -13.12 17.19 -9.79
CA GLN A 44 -14.28 17.88 -9.23
C GLN A 44 -15.13 18.56 -10.32
N GLN A 45 -14.48 19.17 -11.32
CA GLN A 45 -15.18 19.77 -12.46
C GLN A 45 -15.93 18.73 -13.31
N VAL A 46 -15.31 17.60 -13.63
CA VAL A 46 -15.95 16.54 -14.44
C VAL A 46 -17.08 15.86 -13.67
N GLU A 47 -16.90 15.62 -12.37
CA GLU A 47 -17.94 15.03 -11.50
C GLU A 47 -19.15 15.96 -11.35
N THR A 48 -18.92 17.27 -11.18
CA THR A 48 -20.02 18.26 -11.11
C THR A 48 -20.77 18.39 -12.44
N GLN A 49 -20.07 18.36 -13.58
CA GLN A 49 -20.69 18.31 -14.91
C GLN A 49 -21.52 17.03 -15.12
N ALA A 50 -20.99 15.87 -14.69
CA ALA A 50 -21.72 14.61 -14.75
C ALA A 50 -22.97 14.62 -13.84
N ALA A 51 -22.90 15.23 -12.65
CA ALA A 51 -24.04 15.38 -11.76
C ALA A 51 -25.11 16.34 -12.34
N ASN A 52 -24.70 17.47 -12.92
CA ASN A 52 -25.59 18.46 -13.51
C ASN A 52 -26.33 17.91 -14.74
N SER A 53 -25.65 17.14 -15.59
CA SER A 53 -26.26 16.48 -16.75
C SER A 53 -27.29 15.42 -16.32
N ALA A 54 -27.03 14.66 -15.25
CA ALA A 54 -27.99 13.71 -14.69
C ALA A 54 -29.24 14.40 -14.11
N ALA A 55 -29.08 15.56 -13.45
CA ALA A 55 -30.21 16.33 -12.90
C ALA A 55 -31.10 16.96 -13.99
N SER A 56 -30.51 17.35 -15.13
CA SER A 56 -31.25 17.91 -16.28
C SER A 56 -32.14 16.87 -16.96
N GLY A 57 -31.70 15.60 -17.01
CA GLY A 57 -32.47 14.49 -17.59
C GLY A 57 -33.77 14.12 -16.84
N ILE A 58 -33.93 14.54 -15.57
CA ILE A 58 -35.10 14.21 -14.74
C ILE A 58 -36.25 15.22 -14.92
N LYS A 59 -35.98 16.43 -15.46
CA LYS A 59 -37.01 17.48 -15.65
C LYS A 59 -37.77 17.41 -16.99
N GLY A 60 -37.74 16.25 -17.65
CA GLY A 60 -38.46 15.99 -18.89
C GLY A 60 -39.90 15.51 -18.72
N SER A 61 -40.73 16.15 -17.89
CA SER A 61 -42.20 16.05 -17.97
C SER A 61 -42.88 17.10 -17.08
N SER A 62 -43.69 17.95 -17.70
CA SER A 62 -44.60 18.97 -17.13
C SER A 62 -44.06 20.40 -16.88
N GLY A 63 -44.48 21.33 -17.75
CA GLY A 63 -45.19 22.55 -17.32
C GLY A 63 -44.43 23.85 -17.04
N SER A 64 -44.23 24.64 -18.11
CA SER A 64 -44.39 26.12 -18.20
C SER A 64 -43.61 27.12 -17.31
N SER A 65 -42.84 27.97 -18.02
CA SER A 65 -42.71 29.44 -17.93
C SER A 65 -41.55 30.16 -17.21
N LYS A 66 -40.90 31.03 -18.03
CA LYS A 66 -40.18 32.31 -17.81
C LYS A 66 -38.66 32.34 -17.52
N VAL A 67 -37.91 32.42 -18.62
CA VAL A 67 -36.83 33.37 -19.03
C VAL A 67 -36.14 34.24 -17.96
N TYR A 68 -34.81 34.06 -17.79
CA TYR A 68 -33.77 35.08 -18.10
C TYR A 68 -32.36 34.44 -18.18
N LEU A 69 -31.68 34.60 -19.32
CA LEU A 69 -30.23 34.49 -19.60
C LEU A 69 -29.38 33.43 -18.86
N GLN A 70 -29.51 32.16 -19.26
CA GLN A 70 -28.36 31.24 -19.31
C GLN A 70 -28.40 30.55 -20.67
N VAL A 71 -27.29 30.63 -21.41
CA VAL A 71 -27.10 29.87 -22.66
C VAL A 71 -27.33 28.39 -22.31
N PRO A 72 -28.22 27.65 -23.01
CA PRO A 72 -28.38 26.23 -22.75
C PRO A 72 -27.07 25.56 -23.15
N SER A 73 -26.27 25.15 -22.17
CA SER A 73 -25.09 24.36 -22.46
C SER A 73 -25.58 23.00 -22.95
N ASN A 74 -25.26 22.69 -24.21
CA ASN A 74 -25.68 21.45 -24.83
C ASN A 74 -24.90 20.30 -24.14
N PRO A 75 -25.56 19.29 -23.52
CA PRO A 75 -24.88 18.25 -22.73
C PRO A 75 -23.80 17.51 -23.52
N LEU A 76 -23.98 17.39 -24.84
CA LEU A 76 -22.98 16.83 -25.74
C LEU A 76 -21.68 17.66 -25.77
N THR A 77 -21.79 19.00 -25.80
CA THR A 77 -20.63 19.90 -25.82
C THR A 77 -19.88 19.92 -24.49
N GLU A 78 -20.59 19.77 -23.37
CA GLU A 78 -19.98 19.63 -22.05
C GLU A 78 -19.22 18.31 -21.93
N ALA A 79 -19.82 17.20 -22.38
CA ALA A 79 -19.16 15.90 -22.38
C ALA A 79 -17.93 15.85 -23.32
N GLN A 80 -17.98 16.51 -24.47
CA GLN A 80 -16.81 16.69 -25.34
C GLN A 80 -15.70 17.54 -24.69
N ALA A 81 -16.08 18.61 -23.97
CA ALA A 81 -15.13 19.42 -23.22
C ALA A 81 -14.46 18.58 -22.12
N ALA A 82 -15.24 17.82 -21.33
CA ALA A 82 -14.71 16.91 -20.31
C ALA A 82 -13.75 15.87 -20.89
N MET A 83 -14.08 15.25 -22.04
CA MET A 83 -13.15 14.35 -22.73
C MET A 83 -11.83 15.05 -23.10
N SER A 84 -11.89 16.30 -23.55
CA SER A 84 -10.68 17.06 -23.87
C SER A 84 -9.82 17.35 -22.63
N GLN A 85 -10.45 17.64 -21.49
CA GLN A 85 -9.76 17.85 -20.21
C GLN A 85 -9.06 16.57 -19.74
N LEU A 86 -9.73 15.42 -19.83
CA LEU A 86 -9.15 14.11 -19.49
C LEU A 86 -7.98 13.74 -20.41
N ARG A 87 -8.07 14.03 -21.72
CA ARG A 87 -6.94 13.84 -22.66
C ARG A 87 -5.74 14.70 -22.28
N GLN A 88 -5.95 15.95 -21.87
CA GLN A 88 -4.87 16.81 -21.40
C GLN A 88 -4.22 16.26 -20.14
N LEU A 89 -5.00 15.78 -19.16
CA LEU A 89 -4.46 15.13 -17.97
C LEU A 89 -3.59 13.92 -18.31
N SER A 90 -4.06 13.06 -19.21
CA SER A 90 -3.32 11.90 -19.71
C SER A 90 -1.96 12.32 -20.30
N LEU A 91 -1.93 13.36 -21.14
CA LEU A 91 -0.70 13.89 -21.74
C LEU A 91 0.24 14.52 -20.71
N LEU A 92 -0.28 15.21 -19.69
CA LEU A 92 0.52 15.80 -18.62
C LEU A 92 1.18 14.73 -17.75
N CYS A 93 0.46 13.64 -17.44
CA CYS A 93 1.02 12.49 -16.72
C CYS A 93 2.18 11.87 -17.52
N GLY A 94 2.00 11.66 -18.83
CA GLY A 94 3.07 11.17 -19.71
C GLY A 94 4.25 12.13 -19.85
N ALA A 95 4.01 13.45 -19.84
CA ALA A 95 5.06 14.46 -19.83
C ALA A 95 5.85 14.44 -18.52
N PHE A 96 5.17 14.27 -17.38
CA PHE A 96 5.78 14.12 -16.07
C PHE A 96 6.66 12.88 -15.99
N CYS A 97 6.17 11.71 -16.43
CA CYS A 97 6.94 10.46 -16.46
C CYS A 97 8.24 10.60 -17.26
N ARG A 98 8.15 11.16 -18.48
CA ARG A 98 9.32 11.40 -19.33
C ARG A 98 10.31 12.39 -18.70
N ARG A 99 9.82 13.40 -17.98
CA ARG A 99 10.70 14.35 -17.29
C ARG A 99 11.42 13.70 -16.13
N VAL A 100 10.71 12.94 -15.30
CA VAL A 100 11.27 12.17 -14.19
C VAL A 100 12.36 11.24 -14.71
N GLU A 101 12.07 10.47 -15.76
CA GLU A 101 13.04 9.57 -16.36
C GLU A 101 14.28 10.31 -16.90
N HIS A 102 14.08 11.43 -17.59
CA HIS A 102 15.19 12.26 -18.06
C HIS A 102 16.05 12.79 -16.90
N LEU A 103 15.41 13.26 -15.83
CA LEU A 103 16.12 13.77 -14.65
C LEU A 103 16.94 12.65 -14.01
N LEU A 104 16.34 11.48 -13.76
CA LEU A 104 17.04 10.34 -13.16
C LEU A 104 18.22 9.87 -14.02
N ARG A 105 18.04 9.75 -15.35
CA ARG A 105 19.12 9.35 -16.28
C ARG A 105 20.26 10.37 -16.37
N THR A 106 19.96 11.67 -16.24
CA THR A 106 20.98 12.74 -16.37
C THR A 106 21.71 13.01 -15.07
N THR A 107 21.07 12.77 -13.93
CA THR A 107 21.68 12.97 -12.62
C THR A 107 22.49 11.77 -12.15
N TYR A 108 22.16 10.54 -12.59
CA TYR A 108 22.90 9.36 -12.16
C TYR A 108 22.93 8.26 -13.24
N THR A 109 24.10 7.67 -13.44
CA THR A 109 24.34 6.62 -14.45
C THR A 109 23.70 5.26 -14.09
N TYR A 110 23.36 5.03 -12.82
CA TYR A 110 22.61 3.88 -12.27
C TYR A 110 21.64 4.31 -11.13
N ALA A 111 21.01 5.48 -11.29
CA ALA A 111 20.20 6.23 -10.30
C ALA A 111 19.23 5.43 -9.43
N ASP A 112 18.51 4.50 -10.05
CA ASP A 112 17.37 3.86 -9.40
C ASP A 112 17.80 2.94 -8.25
N VAL A 113 19.12 2.71 -8.13
CA VAL A 113 19.71 1.84 -7.12
C VAL A 113 20.89 2.45 -6.36
N ASP A 114 21.71 3.35 -6.92
CA ASP A 114 22.85 3.91 -6.16
C ASP A 114 22.43 4.84 -4.99
N ASP A 115 21.20 5.34 -4.98
CA ASP A 115 20.55 5.98 -3.82
C ASP A 115 20.18 4.99 -2.69
N ALA A 116 20.52 3.70 -2.84
CA ALA A 116 20.55 2.69 -1.78
C ALA A 116 21.57 3.02 -0.67
N THR A 117 22.45 3.99 -0.88
CA THR A 117 23.30 4.54 0.17
C THR A 117 22.56 5.66 0.90
N HIS A 118 21.88 5.29 1.99
CA HIS A 118 21.22 6.17 2.96
C HIS A 118 20.12 7.09 2.40
N HIS A 119 18.86 6.65 2.52
CA HIS A 119 17.69 7.55 2.50
C HIS A 119 17.66 8.54 1.33
N GLY A 120 17.87 8.07 0.10
CA GLY A 120 17.58 8.89 -1.08
C GLY A 120 16.10 9.27 -1.11
N LEU A 121 15.73 10.36 -0.43
CA LEU A 121 14.35 10.88 -0.32
C LEU A 121 13.72 11.04 -1.71
N ALA A 122 14.52 11.24 -2.76
CA ALA A 122 14.05 11.45 -4.12
C ALA A 122 13.36 10.20 -4.73
N THR A 123 13.91 9.01 -4.57
CA THR A 123 13.46 7.82 -5.32
C THR A 123 12.20 7.17 -4.72
N VAL A 124 12.13 7.11 -3.38
CA VAL A 124 10.92 6.68 -2.65
C VAL A 124 9.74 7.61 -2.93
N HIS A 125 10.00 8.93 -2.98
CA HIS A 125 8.98 9.91 -3.31
C HIS A 125 8.46 9.72 -4.74
N VAL A 126 9.33 9.45 -5.72
CA VAL A 126 8.89 9.23 -7.11
C VAL A 126 8.01 7.99 -7.24
N SER A 127 8.33 6.87 -6.58
CA SER A 127 7.46 5.68 -6.58
C SER A 127 6.07 6.00 -6.01
N THR A 128 6.06 6.76 -4.92
CA THR A 128 4.83 7.22 -4.25
C THR A 128 4.02 8.13 -5.16
N TYR A 129 4.67 9.06 -5.86
CA TYR A 129 4.03 9.96 -6.84
C TYR A 129 3.39 9.17 -7.97
N MET A 130 4.10 8.20 -8.56
CA MET A 130 3.54 7.38 -9.63
C MET A 130 2.36 6.54 -9.15
N THR A 131 2.39 6.04 -7.92
CA THR A 131 1.30 5.29 -7.27
C THR A 131 0.08 6.16 -7.06
N GLN A 132 0.26 7.31 -6.43
CA GLN A 132 -0.81 8.25 -6.17
C GLN A 132 -1.42 8.79 -7.47
N LEU A 133 -0.64 9.10 -8.51
CA LEU A 133 -1.18 9.54 -9.80
C LEU A 133 -2.03 8.45 -10.46
N THR A 134 -1.58 7.19 -10.45
CA THR A 134 -2.37 6.09 -11.01
C THR A 134 -3.70 5.93 -10.27
N GLU A 135 -3.69 5.94 -8.92
CA GLU A 135 -4.91 5.85 -8.12
C GLU A 135 -5.86 7.03 -8.40
N GLU A 136 -5.33 8.25 -8.47
CA GLU A 136 -6.14 9.44 -8.72
C GLU A 136 -6.73 9.45 -10.15
N LEU A 137 -6.03 8.92 -11.14
CA LEU A 137 -6.57 8.71 -12.50
C LEU A 137 -7.67 7.62 -12.51
N GLN A 138 -7.47 6.53 -11.79
CA GLN A 138 -8.47 5.45 -11.67
C GLN A 138 -9.76 5.93 -10.99
N ARG A 139 -9.67 6.90 -10.06
CA ARG A 139 -10.85 7.49 -9.40
C ARG A 139 -11.81 8.21 -10.36
N PHE A 140 -11.40 8.59 -11.57
CA PHE A 140 -12.33 9.12 -12.57
C PHE A 140 -13.30 8.06 -13.10
N ASN A 141 -12.97 6.77 -12.98
CA ASN A 141 -13.76 5.66 -13.49
C ASN A 141 -14.97 5.40 -12.58
N THR A 142 -15.94 6.31 -12.62
CA THR A 142 -17.21 6.18 -11.90
C THR A 142 -18.35 5.90 -12.89
N PRO A 143 -19.42 5.18 -12.47
CA PRO A 143 -20.57 4.92 -13.34
C PRO A 143 -21.26 6.20 -13.84
N ALA A 144 -21.21 7.29 -13.07
CA ALA A 144 -21.79 8.57 -13.45
C ALA A 144 -20.99 9.26 -14.56
N VAL A 145 -19.66 9.34 -14.40
CA VAL A 145 -18.78 9.94 -15.39
C VAL A 145 -18.76 9.11 -16.68
N ASN A 146 -18.72 7.78 -16.59
CA ASN A 146 -18.78 6.92 -17.77
C ASN A 146 -20.06 7.11 -18.58
N ARG A 147 -21.23 7.22 -17.92
CA ARG A 147 -22.50 7.52 -18.61
C ARG A 147 -22.50 8.91 -19.24
N PHE A 148 -21.97 9.90 -18.55
CA PHE A 148 -21.84 11.27 -19.05
C PHE A 148 -20.96 11.34 -20.32
N LEU A 149 -19.82 10.64 -20.32
CA LEU A 149 -18.90 10.62 -21.46
C LEU A 149 -19.36 9.68 -22.60
N ALA A 150 -20.14 8.64 -22.29
CA ALA A 150 -20.74 7.76 -23.31
C ALA A 150 -21.59 8.55 -24.31
N ALA A 151 -22.36 9.53 -23.82
CA ALA A 151 -23.17 10.42 -24.66
C ALA A 151 -22.36 11.22 -25.69
N ALA A 152 -21.05 11.43 -25.47
CA ALA A 152 -20.18 12.10 -26.43
C ALA A 152 -19.42 11.16 -27.38
N SER A 153 -19.35 9.87 -27.06
CA SER A 153 -18.63 8.86 -27.87
C SER A 153 -19.53 8.19 -28.91
N GLU A 154 -20.85 8.22 -28.74
CA GLU A 154 -21.83 7.69 -29.72
C GLU A 154 -21.82 8.43 -31.08
N THR A 155 -21.21 9.62 -31.17
CA THR A 155 -21.04 10.38 -32.42
C THR A 155 -19.91 9.88 -33.34
N SER A 156 -19.04 8.98 -32.86
CA SER A 156 -17.96 8.37 -33.66
C SER A 156 -18.23 6.88 -33.82
N ALA A 157 -19.00 6.53 -34.85
CA ALA A 157 -19.30 5.15 -35.21
C ALA A 157 -18.03 4.32 -35.50
N VAL A 158 -18.17 3.01 -35.27
CA VAL A 158 -17.24 1.90 -35.55
C VAL A 158 -16.22 1.62 -34.43
N SER A 159 -16.68 0.93 -33.38
CA SER A 159 -15.81 0.07 -32.57
C SER A 159 -16.48 -1.28 -32.34
N THR A 160 -16.09 -2.26 -33.14
CA THR A 160 -16.43 -3.69 -33.04
C THR A 160 -15.57 -4.38 -31.96
N SER A 161 -15.57 -3.82 -30.74
CA SER A 161 -14.98 -4.47 -29.58
C SER A 161 -16.07 -5.27 -28.83
N PRO A 162 -15.91 -6.58 -28.61
CA PRO A 162 -16.86 -7.38 -27.83
C PRO A 162 -16.81 -7.09 -26.32
N TRP A 163 -15.88 -6.25 -25.86
CA TRP A 163 -15.68 -5.93 -24.45
C TRP A 163 -16.17 -4.50 -24.17
N PRO A 164 -17.01 -4.28 -23.13
CA PRO A 164 -17.42 -2.95 -22.71
C PRO A 164 -16.22 -2.25 -22.05
N VAL A 165 -15.47 -1.47 -22.82
CA VAL A 165 -14.38 -0.64 -22.28
C VAL A 165 -14.97 0.69 -21.81
N SER A 166 -14.63 1.10 -20.59
CA SER A 166 -15.15 2.36 -20.06
C SER A 166 -14.59 3.55 -20.87
N PRO A 167 -15.41 4.57 -21.23
CA PRO A 167 -14.92 5.75 -21.93
C PRO A 167 -13.78 6.47 -21.20
N VAL A 168 -13.80 6.45 -19.87
CA VAL A 168 -12.72 6.99 -19.03
C VAL A 168 -11.42 6.23 -19.23
N ASP A 169 -11.46 4.89 -19.17
CA ASP A 169 -10.26 4.05 -19.36
C ASP A 169 -9.70 4.25 -20.77
N CYS A 170 -10.55 4.35 -21.79
CA CYS A 170 -10.12 4.66 -23.15
C CYS A 170 -9.34 5.98 -23.22
N VAL A 171 -9.87 7.04 -22.61
CA VAL A 171 -9.28 8.39 -22.68
C VAL A 171 -7.99 8.50 -21.84
N LEU A 172 -7.95 7.83 -20.69
CA LEU A 172 -6.82 7.89 -19.75
C LEU A 172 -5.77 6.78 -20.01
N SER A 173 -6.05 5.83 -20.90
CA SER A 173 -5.19 4.70 -21.23
C SER A 173 -3.73 5.08 -21.49
N TYR A 174 -3.49 6.18 -22.22
CA TYR A 174 -2.14 6.65 -22.53
C TYR A 174 -1.37 7.08 -21.27
N GLY A 175 -1.94 7.94 -20.43
CA GLY A 175 -1.28 8.43 -19.22
C GLY A 175 -1.14 7.34 -18.14
N ILE A 176 -2.13 6.47 -18.00
CA ILE A 176 -2.05 5.30 -17.12
C ILE A 176 -0.98 4.32 -17.64
N GLY A 177 -0.91 4.11 -18.95
CA GLY A 177 0.11 3.31 -19.62
C GLY A 177 1.53 3.82 -19.34
N ASP A 178 1.79 5.11 -19.53
CA ASP A 178 3.10 5.73 -19.25
C ASP A 178 3.53 5.55 -17.79
N LEU A 179 2.59 5.65 -16.83
CA LEU A 179 2.86 5.41 -15.41
C LEU A 179 3.23 3.95 -15.13
N PHE A 180 2.53 3.00 -15.75
CA PHE A 180 2.86 1.58 -15.63
C PHE A 180 4.17 1.22 -16.32
N ASP A 181 4.41 1.76 -17.51
CA ASP A 181 5.65 1.57 -18.26
C ASP A 181 6.85 2.09 -17.46
N TYR A 182 6.72 3.24 -16.80
CA TYR A 182 7.76 3.74 -15.89
C TYR A 182 8.08 2.74 -14.77
N ARG A 183 7.06 2.23 -14.06
CA ARG A 183 7.27 1.24 -12.99
C ARG A 183 7.88 -0.05 -13.51
N LEU A 184 7.43 -0.54 -14.67
CA LEU A 184 7.96 -1.73 -15.30
C LEU A 184 9.43 -1.55 -15.71
N CYS A 185 9.77 -0.40 -16.29
CA CYS A 185 11.14 -0.07 -16.67
C CYS A 185 12.06 0.02 -15.44
N ARG A 186 11.57 0.61 -14.34
CA ARG A 186 12.30 0.65 -13.06
C ARG A 186 12.49 -0.77 -12.50
N ARG A 187 11.45 -1.61 -12.51
CA ARG A 187 11.53 -3.00 -12.06
C ARG A 187 12.55 -3.80 -12.86
N LYS A 188 12.51 -3.71 -14.20
CA LYS A 188 13.48 -4.39 -15.07
C LYS A 188 14.92 -3.96 -14.78
N ARG A 189 15.16 -2.65 -14.60
CA ARG A 189 16.49 -2.12 -14.25
C ARG A 189 16.97 -2.64 -12.89
N ALA A 190 16.11 -2.62 -11.87
CA ALA A 190 16.44 -3.16 -10.55
C ALA A 190 16.71 -4.68 -10.60
N GLN A 191 15.99 -5.45 -11.41
CA GLN A 191 16.25 -6.88 -11.62
C GLN A 191 17.62 -7.12 -12.27
N THR A 192 17.95 -6.37 -13.32
CA THR A 192 19.27 -6.47 -13.97
C THR A 192 20.40 -6.07 -13.01
N TYR A 193 20.20 -5.04 -12.19
CA TYR A 193 21.18 -4.65 -11.18
C TYR A 193 21.31 -5.68 -10.05
N LEU A 194 20.20 -6.30 -9.62
CA LEU A 194 20.27 -7.43 -8.67
C LEU A 194 21.12 -8.56 -9.24
N GLN A 195 20.89 -8.95 -10.49
CA GLN A 195 21.69 -9.98 -11.17
C GLN A 195 23.17 -9.59 -11.22
N TYR A 196 23.46 -8.31 -11.50
CA TYR A 196 24.83 -7.79 -11.47
C TYR A 196 25.47 -7.90 -10.07
N LEU A 197 24.78 -7.49 -9.00
CA LEU A 197 25.28 -7.61 -7.63
C LEU A 197 25.52 -9.07 -7.22
N LEU A 198 24.62 -9.98 -7.61
CA LEU A 198 24.75 -11.41 -7.31
C LEU A 198 25.89 -12.08 -8.06
N ALA A 199 26.28 -11.54 -9.23
CA ALA A 199 27.43 -12.00 -9.99
C ALA A 199 28.78 -11.51 -9.41
N GLN A 200 28.76 -10.57 -8.46
CA GLN A 200 30.00 -10.09 -7.82
C GLN A 200 30.54 -11.12 -6.82
N PRO A 201 31.88 -11.22 -6.66
CA PRO A 201 32.51 -12.17 -5.75
C PRO A 201 32.28 -11.83 -4.26
N GLN A 202 32.01 -10.56 -3.96
CA GLN A 202 31.68 -10.09 -2.62
C GLN A 202 30.35 -9.36 -2.70
N TRP A 203 29.37 -9.83 -1.94
CA TRP A 203 28.08 -9.16 -1.88
C TRP A 203 28.10 -8.06 -0.84
N SER A 204 27.47 -6.94 -1.17
CA SER A 204 27.02 -5.97 -0.19
C SER A 204 25.58 -6.33 0.21
N ALA A 205 25.42 -6.88 1.41
CA ALA A 205 24.09 -7.24 1.93
C ALA A 205 23.15 -6.03 1.97
N ALA A 206 23.67 -4.86 2.33
CA ALA A 206 22.92 -3.60 2.30
C ALA A 206 22.45 -3.26 0.87
N ALA A 207 23.33 -3.32 -0.14
CA ALA A 207 22.95 -3.00 -1.52
C ALA A 207 21.90 -3.97 -2.08
N ILE A 208 22.07 -5.28 -1.86
CA ILE A 208 21.10 -6.30 -2.28
C ILE A 208 19.76 -6.10 -1.59
N THR A 209 19.77 -5.82 -0.27
CA THR A 209 18.57 -5.56 0.51
C THR A 209 17.79 -4.37 -0.04
N GLN A 210 18.47 -3.27 -0.35
CA GLN A 210 17.83 -2.08 -0.92
C GLN A 210 17.23 -2.34 -2.31
N VAL A 211 17.90 -3.15 -3.14
CA VAL A 211 17.34 -3.58 -4.43
C VAL A 211 16.08 -4.41 -4.24
N ILE A 212 16.07 -5.35 -3.29
CA ILE A 212 14.89 -6.17 -2.98
C ILE A 212 13.73 -5.29 -2.52
N VAL A 213 13.98 -4.29 -1.67
CA VAL A 213 12.96 -3.31 -1.25
C VAL A 213 12.43 -2.53 -2.45
N SER A 214 13.32 -1.97 -3.28
CA SER A 214 12.98 -1.22 -4.50
C SER A 214 12.15 -2.06 -5.49
N LEU A 215 12.49 -3.34 -5.65
CA LEU A 215 11.71 -4.27 -6.48
C LEU A 215 10.29 -4.44 -5.93
N ASN A 216 10.15 -4.61 -4.62
CA ASN A 216 8.87 -4.78 -3.96
C ASN A 216 7.98 -3.54 -4.06
N GLU A 217 8.56 -2.33 -3.98
CA GLU A 217 7.82 -1.07 -4.19
C GLU A 217 7.23 -0.94 -5.60
N THR A 218 7.83 -1.58 -6.60
CA THR A 218 7.37 -1.51 -8.00
C THR A 218 6.36 -2.59 -8.38
N LEU A 219 6.01 -3.50 -7.47
CA LEU A 219 5.02 -4.54 -7.75
C LEU A 219 3.61 -3.94 -7.82
N SER A 220 2.90 -4.23 -8.91
CA SER A 220 1.51 -3.76 -9.11
C SER A 220 0.52 -4.35 -8.10
N THR A 221 0.83 -5.51 -7.53
CA THR A 221 0.02 -6.19 -6.52
C THR A 221 0.86 -6.37 -5.26
N PRO A 222 0.50 -5.71 -4.14
CA PRO A 222 1.12 -6.02 -2.86
C PRO A 222 0.83 -7.48 -2.50
N ALA A 223 1.80 -8.16 -1.88
CA ALA A 223 1.56 -9.51 -1.38
C ALA A 223 0.44 -9.46 -0.33
N ASP A 224 -0.62 -10.25 -0.51
CA ASP A 224 -1.69 -10.34 0.48
C ASP A 224 -1.25 -11.26 1.64
N PRO A 225 -0.98 -10.72 2.84
CA PRO A 225 -0.56 -11.53 3.98
C PRO A 225 -1.61 -12.56 4.37
N PHE A 226 -2.89 -12.22 4.25
CA PHE A 226 -4.02 -13.01 4.72
C PHE A 226 -4.45 -14.13 3.76
N SER A 227 -3.88 -14.20 2.55
CA SER A 227 -4.08 -15.33 1.63
C SER A 227 -3.63 -16.67 2.22
N VAL A 228 -2.74 -16.64 3.22
CA VAL A 228 -2.28 -17.82 3.97
C VAL A 228 -3.32 -18.26 5.02
N CYS A 229 -4.23 -17.36 5.42
CA CYS A 229 -5.24 -17.60 6.46
C CYS A 229 -6.55 -18.16 5.90
N THR A 230 -6.74 -18.18 4.58
CA THR A 230 -7.93 -18.73 3.92
C THR A 230 -7.75 -20.23 3.72
N GLY A 231 -8.06 -21.03 4.73
CA GLY A 231 -8.12 -22.49 4.65
C GLY A 231 -9.54 -23.00 4.98
N ASP A 232 -9.97 -24.09 4.34
CA ASP A 232 -11.30 -24.73 4.47
C ASP A 232 -11.59 -25.37 5.85
N GLU A 233 -10.75 -25.10 6.86
CA GLU A 233 -10.87 -25.70 8.18
C GLU A 233 -11.90 -24.90 9.02
N ALA A 234 -12.84 -25.60 9.67
CA ALA A 234 -13.97 -25.04 10.42
C ALA A 234 -13.60 -24.19 11.67
N VAL A 235 -12.31 -23.87 11.87
CA VAL A 235 -11.80 -23.02 12.94
C VAL A 235 -11.11 -21.82 12.33
N GLU A 236 -11.86 -20.75 12.12
CA GLU A 236 -11.34 -19.46 11.68
C GLU A 236 -10.69 -18.74 12.87
N ALA A 237 -9.37 -18.81 12.96
CA ALA A 237 -8.65 -17.98 13.92
C ALA A 237 -8.72 -16.51 13.47
N THR A 238 -9.29 -15.67 14.35
CA THR A 238 -9.52 -14.24 14.10
C THR A 238 -8.27 -13.38 14.36
N LEU A 239 -7.37 -13.88 15.21
CA LEU A 239 -6.17 -13.18 15.67
C LEU A 239 -4.95 -14.11 15.70
N PHE A 240 -3.87 -13.70 15.05
CA PHE A 240 -2.56 -14.36 15.12
C PHE A 240 -1.52 -13.42 15.71
N VAL A 241 -0.61 -13.93 16.53
CA VAL A 241 0.50 -13.15 17.08
C VAL A 241 1.82 -13.80 16.65
N THR A 242 2.63 -13.07 15.88
CA THR A 242 3.96 -13.53 15.42
C THR A 242 5.07 -12.65 16.01
N PRO A 243 6.19 -13.21 16.46
CA PRO A 243 7.28 -12.43 17.04
C PRO A 243 7.91 -11.46 16.01
N LEU A 244 8.38 -10.29 16.46
CA LEU A 244 9.25 -9.39 15.66
C LEU A 244 10.74 -9.70 15.85
N ARG A 245 11.07 -10.80 16.55
CA ARG A 245 12.43 -11.32 16.62
C ARG A 245 12.74 -12.09 15.35
N ASP A 246 13.79 -11.67 14.66
CA ASP A 246 14.27 -12.31 13.45
C ASP A 246 14.80 -13.72 13.77
N PRO A 247 14.32 -14.78 13.10
CA PRO A 247 14.79 -16.14 13.35
C PRO A 247 16.27 -16.37 13.04
N ILE A 248 16.89 -15.52 12.21
CA ILE A 248 18.29 -15.65 11.78
C ILE A 248 19.24 -14.93 12.73
N SER A 249 19.08 -13.60 12.87
CA SER A 249 19.95 -12.75 13.68
C SER A 249 19.59 -12.74 15.17
N GLN A 250 18.39 -13.21 15.53
CA GLN A 250 17.81 -13.10 16.88
C GLN A 250 17.63 -11.66 17.37
N THR A 251 17.79 -10.68 16.48
CA THR A 251 17.54 -9.25 16.72
C THR A 251 16.14 -8.86 16.25
N VAL A 252 15.76 -7.59 16.36
CA VAL A 252 14.45 -7.13 15.89
C VAL A 252 14.47 -6.95 14.37
N ILE A 253 13.44 -7.49 13.70
CA ILE A 253 13.24 -7.34 12.26
C ILE A 253 13.16 -5.85 11.90
N ARG A 254 13.89 -5.44 10.86
CA ARG A 254 13.88 -4.06 10.33
C ARG A 254 13.13 -3.99 9.02
N ILE A 255 13.38 -4.95 8.13
CA ILE A 255 12.68 -5.07 6.86
C ILE A 255 11.96 -6.42 6.87
N PRO A 256 10.66 -6.45 7.25
CA PRO A 256 9.89 -7.67 7.36
C PRO A 256 9.63 -8.27 5.99
N ALA A 257 10.05 -9.51 5.78
CA ALA A 257 9.84 -10.20 4.52
C ALA A 257 9.57 -11.70 4.68
N ARG A 258 9.08 -12.28 3.59
CA ARG A 258 8.87 -13.71 3.40
C ARG A 258 9.11 -14.09 1.95
N GLY A 259 9.30 -15.38 1.66
CA GLY A 259 9.35 -15.85 0.27
C GLY A 259 7.96 -15.82 -0.38
N GLU A 260 7.90 -15.55 -1.68
CA GLU A 260 6.64 -15.55 -2.45
C GLU A 260 5.81 -16.84 -2.32
N THR A 261 6.46 -17.98 -2.15
CA THR A 261 5.83 -19.31 -2.04
C THR A 261 5.71 -19.81 -0.60
N CYS A 262 6.01 -18.98 0.39
CA CYS A 262 5.89 -19.33 1.81
C CYS A 262 4.41 -19.35 2.24
N VAL A 263 4.03 -20.34 3.07
CA VAL A 263 2.65 -20.50 3.59
C VAL A 263 2.57 -20.26 5.11
N HIS A 264 3.39 -19.33 5.60
CA HIS A 264 3.37 -18.90 7.00
C HIS A 264 3.19 -17.39 7.09
N LEU A 265 2.65 -16.93 8.22
CA LEU A 265 2.52 -15.51 8.54
C LEU A 265 3.81 -14.92 9.14
N GLU A 266 4.64 -15.76 9.75
CA GLU A 266 5.89 -15.34 10.37
C GLU A 266 6.87 -14.74 9.35
N LEU A 267 7.66 -13.77 9.81
CA LEU A 267 8.52 -12.95 8.96
C LEU A 267 9.98 -13.12 9.38
N PHE A 268 10.88 -12.85 8.44
CA PHE A 268 12.31 -12.73 8.71
C PHE A 268 12.83 -11.38 8.20
N ASP A 269 13.99 -10.97 8.68
CA ASP A 269 14.64 -9.74 8.24
C ASP A 269 15.38 -9.97 6.91
N VAL A 270 15.14 -9.10 5.91
CA VAL A 270 15.74 -9.23 4.57
C VAL A 270 17.27 -9.20 4.64
N GLU A 271 17.85 -8.27 5.38
CA GLU A 271 19.30 -8.10 5.43
C GLU A 271 19.96 -9.33 6.06
N SER A 272 19.38 -9.81 7.17
CA SER A 272 19.83 -11.02 7.85
C SER A 272 19.73 -12.26 6.94
N PHE A 273 18.65 -12.39 6.15
CA PHE A 273 18.51 -13.48 5.18
C PHE A 273 19.52 -13.40 4.03
N VAL A 274 19.80 -12.20 3.51
CA VAL A 274 20.83 -12.00 2.47
C VAL A 274 22.22 -12.41 3.00
N GLN A 275 22.58 -11.99 4.21
CA GLN A 275 23.85 -12.36 4.84
C GLN A 275 23.96 -13.88 5.07
N ALA A 276 22.90 -14.51 5.56
CA ALA A 276 22.87 -15.97 5.76
C ALA A 276 22.95 -16.74 4.43
N THR A 277 22.33 -16.21 3.38
CA THR A 277 22.40 -16.78 2.02
C THR A 277 23.84 -16.71 1.50
N GLN A 278 24.49 -15.54 1.63
CA GLN A 278 25.87 -15.32 1.20
C GLN A 278 26.86 -16.32 1.84
N GLN A 279 26.67 -16.65 3.12
CA GLN A 279 27.52 -17.61 3.83
C GLN A 279 27.36 -19.05 3.32
N ARG A 280 26.23 -19.38 2.68
CA ARG A 280 25.91 -20.74 2.22
C ARG A 280 26.14 -20.95 0.72
N SER A 281 26.00 -19.91 -0.09
CA SER A 281 26.08 -20.01 -1.56
C SER A 281 27.49 -19.75 -2.07
N PHE A 282 28.13 -20.78 -2.65
CA PHE A 282 29.49 -20.68 -3.18
C PHE A 282 29.59 -20.51 -4.70
N SER A 283 28.50 -20.67 -5.45
CA SER A 283 28.41 -20.35 -6.90
C SER A 283 27.08 -20.87 -7.46
N THR A 284 26.27 -20.02 -8.10
CA THR A 284 25.35 -20.31 -9.24
C THR A 284 24.37 -19.15 -9.48
N MET A 285 23.82 -19.07 -10.70
CA MET A 285 22.91 -18.01 -11.17
C MET A 285 21.56 -17.92 -10.43
N ASP A 286 21.17 -18.96 -9.67
CA ASP A 286 19.95 -18.96 -8.85
C ASP A 286 20.30 -18.92 -7.37
N VAL A 287 20.61 -17.72 -6.89
CA VAL A 287 20.93 -17.49 -5.49
C VAL A 287 19.67 -17.57 -4.64
N GLY A 288 19.58 -18.64 -3.84
CA GLY A 288 18.52 -18.85 -2.86
C GLY A 288 19.00 -19.66 -1.66
N ALA A 289 18.25 -19.56 -0.58
CA ALA A 289 18.46 -20.33 0.64
C ALA A 289 17.12 -20.90 1.14
N PRO A 290 17.14 -22.02 1.89
CA PRO A 290 15.93 -22.51 2.53
C PRO A 290 15.41 -21.47 3.53
N CYS A 291 14.10 -21.23 3.49
CA CYS A 291 13.41 -20.35 4.43
C CYS A 291 13.69 -20.81 5.87
N PRO A 292 14.05 -19.90 6.80
CA PRO A 292 14.34 -20.29 8.19
C PRO A 292 13.12 -20.85 8.94
N LEU A 293 11.91 -20.69 8.41
CA LEU A 293 10.65 -21.05 9.06
C LEU A 293 10.04 -22.32 8.45
N CYS A 294 9.88 -22.37 7.11
CA CYS A 294 9.24 -23.50 6.43
C CYS A 294 10.18 -24.36 5.58
N SER A 295 11.48 -24.08 5.58
CA SER A 295 12.51 -24.80 4.79
C SER A 295 12.32 -24.80 3.26
N ARG A 296 11.26 -24.19 2.72
CA ARG A 296 11.08 -24.00 1.26
C ARG A 296 12.18 -23.10 0.72
N THR A 297 12.70 -23.42 -0.47
CA THR A 297 13.72 -22.59 -1.13
C THR A 297 13.17 -21.21 -1.46
N VAL A 298 13.85 -20.16 -1.00
CA VAL A 298 13.53 -18.76 -1.30
C VAL A 298 14.69 -18.16 -2.08
N HIS A 299 14.41 -17.75 -3.32
CA HIS A 299 15.36 -17.00 -4.14
C HIS A 299 15.37 -15.53 -3.73
N LEU A 300 16.52 -14.85 -3.78
CA LEU A 300 16.61 -13.44 -3.41
C LEU A 300 15.70 -12.53 -4.25
N SER A 301 15.48 -12.87 -5.52
CA SER A 301 14.54 -12.19 -6.43
C SER A 301 13.06 -12.45 -6.11
N SER A 302 12.75 -13.54 -5.38
CA SER A 302 11.39 -13.95 -4.98
C SER A 302 10.99 -13.48 -3.59
N ILE A 303 11.88 -12.75 -2.89
CA ILE A 303 11.56 -12.18 -1.58
C ILE A 303 10.46 -11.12 -1.74
N ARG A 304 9.46 -11.19 -0.84
CA ARG A 304 8.38 -10.21 -0.73
C ARG A 304 8.47 -9.49 0.60
N VAL A 305 8.56 -8.17 0.54
CA VAL A 305 8.51 -7.31 1.74
C VAL A 305 7.04 -7.12 2.12
N ASP A 306 6.70 -7.39 3.37
CA ASP A 306 5.33 -7.25 3.86
C ASP A 306 5.03 -5.78 4.16
N ALA A 307 4.24 -5.14 3.27
CA ALA A 307 3.92 -3.73 3.35
C ALA A 307 3.07 -3.39 4.59
N GLN A 308 2.18 -4.29 5.02
CA GLN A 308 1.30 -4.04 6.17
C GLN A 308 2.09 -4.12 7.47
N ALA A 309 2.93 -5.15 7.63
CA ALA A 309 3.82 -5.28 8.77
C ALA A 309 4.82 -4.11 8.84
N LEU A 310 5.42 -3.73 7.71
CA LEU A 310 6.36 -2.62 7.64
C LEU A 310 5.69 -1.28 8.02
N GLU A 311 4.46 -1.02 7.56
CA GLU A 311 3.72 0.18 7.92
C GLU A 311 3.27 0.18 9.39
N ALA A 312 2.87 -0.96 9.93
CA ALA A 312 2.56 -1.11 11.35
C ALA A 312 3.79 -0.81 12.23
N MET A 313 4.96 -1.33 11.85
CA MET A 313 6.24 -1.05 12.50
C MET A 313 6.59 0.45 12.46
N ARG A 314 6.52 1.07 11.29
CA ARG A 314 6.80 2.52 11.13
C ARG A 314 5.82 3.39 11.91
N SER A 315 4.53 3.03 11.93
CA SER A 315 3.49 3.74 12.68
C SER A 315 3.77 3.68 14.18
N TYR A 316 4.16 2.51 14.68
CA TYR A 316 4.53 2.32 16.07
C TYR A 316 5.76 3.16 16.45
N GLU A 317 6.81 3.18 15.62
CA GLU A 317 8.00 4.02 15.86
C GLU A 317 7.68 5.52 15.83
N ARG A 318 6.83 5.98 14.91
CA ARG A 318 6.36 7.38 14.88
C ARG A 318 5.62 7.77 16.15
N ALA A 319 4.74 6.89 16.65
CA ALA A 319 4.04 7.10 17.90
C ALA A 319 4.99 7.13 19.11
N ALA A 320 5.98 6.23 19.14
CA ALA A 320 7.02 6.22 20.17
C ALA A 320 7.83 7.52 20.17
N ALA A 321 8.26 7.98 18.99
CA ALA A 321 9.02 9.21 18.81
C ALA A 321 8.22 10.46 19.24
N ALA A 322 6.94 10.54 18.87
CA ALA A 322 6.06 11.65 19.28
C ALA A 322 5.88 11.72 20.81
N THR A 323 5.80 10.55 21.46
CA THR A 323 5.59 10.48 22.92
C THR A 323 6.87 10.77 23.70
N ALA A 324 8.05 10.42 23.16
CA ALA A 324 9.35 10.75 23.75
C ALA A 324 9.59 12.27 23.88
N VAL A 325 8.98 13.08 23.01
CA VAL A 325 9.06 14.55 23.04
C VAL A 325 8.08 15.18 24.05
N SER A 326 7.08 14.44 24.53
CA SER A 326 5.93 14.96 25.30
C SER A 326 5.89 14.50 26.78
N SER A 327 7.03 14.11 27.35
CA SER A 327 7.21 13.57 28.71
C SER A 327 6.15 13.99 29.75
N THR A 328 5.29 13.05 30.18
CA THR A 328 4.63 12.93 31.52
C THR A 328 3.58 11.81 31.63
N SER A 329 3.62 10.71 30.85
CA SER A 329 2.74 9.56 31.13
C SER A 329 3.43 8.20 30.94
N SER A 330 3.11 7.26 31.83
CA SER A 330 3.68 5.90 31.93
C SER A 330 3.12 4.90 30.91
N ALA A 331 2.33 5.36 29.94
CA ALA A 331 1.70 4.55 28.90
C ALA A 331 2.27 4.85 27.49
N ALA A 332 3.53 5.28 27.43
CA ALA A 332 4.21 5.61 26.17
C ALA A 332 4.69 4.34 25.43
N PRO A 333 4.56 4.27 24.09
CA PRO A 333 5.21 3.24 23.31
C PRO A 333 6.73 3.44 23.36
N SER A 334 7.46 2.43 23.82
CA SER A 334 8.93 2.38 23.76
C SER A 334 9.39 2.11 22.33
N PRO A 335 10.68 2.32 21.96
CA PRO A 335 11.21 1.92 20.65
C PRO A 335 10.93 0.44 20.35
N LEU A 336 10.92 0.09 19.06
CA LEU A 336 10.81 -1.29 18.60
C LEU A 336 11.96 -2.14 19.17
N THR A 337 11.59 -3.25 19.79
CA THR A 337 12.53 -4.21 20.38
C THR A 337 12.16 -5.62 19.91
N ALA A 338 13.07 -6.57 20.08
CA ALA A 338 12.83 -7.97 19.73
C ALA A 338 11.76 -8.66 20.61
N GLU A 339 11.32 -8.00 21.68
CA GLU A 339 10.22 -8.44 22.55
C GLU A 339 8.83 -7.98 22.03
N CYS A 340 8.80 -7.18 20.96
CA CYS A 340 7.56 -6.83 20.28
C CYS A 340 7.10 -8.01 19.40
N ALA A 341 5.82 -8.01 19.06
CA ALA A 341 5.19 -8.95 18.16
C ALA A 341 4.22 -8.21 17.22
N LEU A 342 3.89 -8.84 16.10
CA LEU A 342 2.83 -8.42 15.21
C LEU A 342 1.57 -9.20 15.55
N GLU A 343 0.50 -8.48 15.82
CA GLU A 343 -0.83 -9.04 15.88
C GLU A 343 -1.54 -8.83 14.54
N TRP A 344 -1.96 -9.94 13.93
CA TRP A 344 -2.66 -10.00 12.66
C TRP A 344 -4.12 -10.28 12.94
N ASN A 345 -5.01 -9.38 12.52
CA ASN A 345 -6.44 -9.57 12.60
C ASN A 345 -6.98 -9.92 11.22
N THR A 346 -7.52 -11.14 11.08
CA THR A 346 -8.04 -11.65 9.80
C THR A 346 -9.41 -11.04 9.45
N ASP A 347 -10.24 -10.73 10.44
CA ASP A 347 -11.56 -10.10 10.25
C ASP A 347 -11.43 -8.68 9.68
N THR A 348 -10.59 -7.87 10.31
CA THR A 348 -10.36 -6.47 9.90
C THR A 348 -9.27 -6.35 8.84
N ARG A 349 -8.54 -7.44 8.56
CA ARG A 349 -7.36 -7.46 7.67
C ARG A 349 -6.34 -6.38 8.03
N THR A 350 -6.08 -6.23 9.34
CA THR A 350 -5.14 -5.23 9.87
C THR A 350 -4.01 -5.87 10.64
N VAL A 351 -2.86 -5.21 10.64
CA VAL A 351 -1.67 -5.61 11.41
C VAL A 351 -1.33 -4.51 12.40
N ARG A 352 -1.04 -4.86 13.65
CA ARG A 352 -0.58 -3.93 14.69
C ARG A 352 0.61 -4.48 15.46
N VAL A 353 1.47 -3.59 15.94
CA VAL A 353 2.57 -3.98 16.84
C VAL A 353 2.04 -4.04 18.27
N VAL A 354 2.27 -5.17 18.93
CA VAL A 354 1.98 -5.40 20.35
C VAL A 354 3.26 -5.70 21.11
N ARG A 355 3.33 -5.35 22.40
CA ARG A 355 4.49 -5.66 23.24
C ARG A 355 4.15 -6.83 24.16
N GLY A 356 4.98 -7.87 24.17
CA GLY A 356 4.84 -8.97 25.12
C GLY A 356 5.11 -8.47 26.54
N GLY A 357 4.09 -8.44 27.39
CA GLY A 357 4.29 -8.26 28.82
C GLY A 357 4.90 -9.52 29.42
N ARG A 358 6.17 -9.47 29.85
CA ARG A 358 6.60 -10.38 30.93
C ARG A 358 5.78 -10.00 32.16
N GLY A 359 5.10 -10.98 32.74
CA GLY A 359 4.12 -10.78 33.81
C GLY A 359 4.60 -9.87 34.93
N ALA A 360 3.77 -8.88 35.25
CA ALA A 360 3.74 -8.22 36.54
C ALA A 360 2.33 -8.43 37.11
N SER A 361 2.24 -9.36 38.05
CA SER A 361 1.18 -9.42 39.04
C SER A 361 1.11 -8.09 39.81
N THR A 362 -0.09 -7.58 40.02
CA THR A 362 -0.53 -6.65 41.09
C THR A 362 -1.97 -6.25 40.78
N GLY A 363 -3.00 -6.48 41.59
CA GLY A 363 -3.18 -7.11 42.91
C GLY A 363 -4.70 -7.35 43.07
N ALA A 364 -5.30 -7.63 44.22
CA ALA A 364 -4.92 -8.07 45.55
C ALA A 364 -6.26 -8.30 46.26
N SER A 365 -6.42 -9.43 46.95
CA SER A 365 -7.27 -9.62 48.15
C SER A 365 -7.28 -11.11 48.47
N ALA A 366 -7.20 -11.58 49.70
CA ALA A 366 -6.65 -11.11 50.95
C ALA A 366 -6.55 -12.38 51.81
N VAL A 367 -5.45 -12.52 52.54
CA VAL A 367 -5.19 -13.28 53.77
C VAL A 367 -6.28 -14.25 54.30
N GLY A 368 -5.84 -15.48 54.60
CA GLY A 368 -6.46 -16.37 55.57
C GLY A 368 -5.72 -17.72 55.64
N GLU A 369 -4.84 -17.87 56.64
CA GLU A 369 -4.23 -19.15 57.04
C GLU A 369 -5.30 -20.10 57.62
N ASP A 370 -5.17 -21.42 57.37
CA ASP A 370 -5.11 -22.48 58.42
C ASP A 370 -5.39 -23.90 57.87
N GLN A 371 -4.39 -24.78 58.08
CA GLN A 371 -4.38 -26.18 58.55
C GLN A 371 -5.20 -27.32 57.89
N GLU A 372 -4.65 -28.53 58.11
CA GLU A 372 -4.84 -29.83 57.44
C GLU A 372 -6.13 -30.64 57.79
N GLU A 373 -6.48 -31.54 56.85
CA GLU A 373 -7.12 -32.89 56.96
C GLU A 373 -8.65 -33.03 57.26
N PRO A 374 -9.31 -34.20 56.97
CA PRO A 374 -9.45 -34.92 55.69
C PRO A 374 -10.89 -35.51 55.42
N ALA A 375 -11.06 -36.20 54.27
CA ALA A 375 -12.05 -37.26 53.93
C ALA A 375 -13.57 -36.99 53.65
N THR A 376 -13.99 -37.51 52.48
CA THR A 376 -15.31 -37.87 51.86
C THR A 376 -16.53 -38.25 52.74
N PRO A 377 -17.75 -38.53 52.18
CA PRO A 377 -18.56 -37.90 51.10
C PRO A 377 -20.09 -37.77 51.49
N LEU A 378 -20.95 -37.12 50.68
CA LEU A 378 -22.35 -37.56 50.34
C LEU A 378 -23.21 -36.50 49.60
N GLN A 379 -23.96 -37.03 48.62
CA GLN A 379 -25.13 -36.59 47.86
C GLN A 379 -25.92 -35.30 48.22
N GLY A 380 -26.32 -34.59 47.17
CA GLY A 380 -27.49 -33.69 47.15
C GLY A 380 -27.67 -32.99 45.81
N ALA A 381 -28.84 -33.13 45.18
CA ALA A 381 -29.16 -32.68 43.82
C ALA A 381 -29.82 -31.28 43.77
N ARG A 382 -29.77 -30.71 42.55
CA ARG A 382 -30.60 -29.65 41.92
C ARG A 382 -30.09 -28.20 41.91
N ASP A 383 -29.83 -27.77 40.67
CA ASP A 383 -30.30 -26.56 39.98
C ASP A 383 -30.32 -25.24 40.75
N ASP A 384 -29.43 -24.33 40.38
CA ASP A 384 -29.79 -23.00 39.87
C ASP A 384 -28.59 -22.36 39.15
N ALA A 385 -28.84 -21.84 37.94
CA ALA A 385 -27.85 -21.27 37.04
C ALA A 385 -27.32 -19.90 37.52
N PRO A 386 -26.07 -19.56 37.18
CA PRO A 386 -25.74 -18.16 36.93
C PRO A 386 -25.06 -17.96 35.55
N GLU A 387 -25.31 -16.77 35.00
CA GLU A 387 -24.84 -16.23 33.73
C GLU A 387 -23.44 -16.69 33.30
N VAL A 388 -23.36 -17.25 32.08
CA VAL A 388 -22.11 -17.59 31.41
C VAL A 388 -21.43 -16.30 30.96
N VAL A 389 -20.64 -15.70 31.84
CA VAL A 389 -19.50 -14.88 31.41
C VAL A 389 -18.52 -15.86 30.78
N MET A 390 -18.50 -15.93 29.43
CA MET A 390 -17.52 -16.74 28.70
C MET A 390 -16.11 -16.22 29.02
N LYS A 391 -15.48 -16.81 30.04
CA LYS A 391 -14.05 -16.65 30.30
C LYS A 391 -13.32 -17.42 29.20
N ARG A 392 -12.93 -16.70 28.15
CA ARG A 392 -12.03 -17.17 27.11
C ARG A 392 -10.80 -17.81 27.73
N ARG A 393 -10.55 -19.08 27.41
CA ARG A 393 -9.41 -19.81 27.96
C ARG A 393 -8.17 -19.44 27.17
N ARG A 394 -7.18 -18.90 27.88
CA ARG A 394 -5.84 -18.64 27.37
C ARG A 394 -5.10 -19.97 27.28
N ILE A 395 -4.76 -20.40 26.07
CA ILE A 395 -4.02 -21.64 25.82
C ILE A 395 -2.65 -21.24 25.28
N GLU A 396 -1.58 -21.65 25.97
CA GLU A 396 -0.20 -21.47 25.52
C GLU A 396 0.35 -22.79 24.99
N ILE A 397 0.71 -22.84 23.70
CA ILE A 397 1.41 -23.98 23.09
C ILE A 397 2.64 -23.45 22.36
N GLY A 398 3.83 -23.91 22.74
CA GLY A 398 5.08 -23.58 22.04
C GLY A 398 5.46 -22.10 22.04
N GLY A 399 4.94 -21.28 22.96
CA GLY A 399 5.17 -19.83 22.99
C GLY A 399 4.12 -19.00 22.24
N HIS A 400 3.12 -19.63 21.63
CA HIS A 400 1.96 -18.96 21.06
C HIS A 400 0.81 -18.91 22.06
N VAL A 401 0.19 -17.74 22.22
CA VAL A 401 -1.00 -17.55 23.05
C VAL A 401 -2.23 -17.59 22.14
N LEU A 402 -3.06 -18.62 22.30
CA LEU A 402 -4.35 -18.75 21.64
C LEU A 402 -5.47 -18.42 22.62
N TYR A 403 -6.50 -17.73 22.15
CA TYR A 403 -7.75 -17.53 22.89
C TYR A 403 -8.83 -18.34 22.20
N ALA A 404 -9.33 -19.36 22.89
CA ALA A 404 -10.49 -20.15 22.44
C ALA A 404 -11.73 -19.70 23.22
N ASP A 405 -12.87 -19.65 22.52
CA ASP A 405 -14.20 -19.49 23.11
C ASP A 405 -14.65 -20.78 23.82
#